data_AF-A0A8S3HZY5-F1
#
_entry.id   AF-A0A8S3HZY5-F1
#
_cell.length_a   1.000
_cell.length_b   1.000
_cell.length_c   1.000
_cell.angle_alpha   90.00
_cell.angle_beta   90.00
_cell.angle_gamma   90.00
#
_symmetry.space_group_name_H-M   'P 1'
#
loop_
_entity.id
_entity.type
_entity.pdbx_description
1 polymer ?
#
loop_
_entity_poly.entity_id
_entity_poly.type
_entity_poly.pdbx_seq_one_letter_code
_entity_poly.pdbx_strand_id
1 'polypeptide(L)'
;MNSLKDKSRIPFVENPEAVRERRAQQRAAWQQRHQPHRSHTEEKHDVVGNARGRGQSTTVAHNRRWKDAHKSAHGNHNRRDRAAQKSNRGLLS
;
A
#
# COMPACT_ATOMS: atom_id res chain seq x y z
N MET A 1 24.26 -18.37 -19.23
CA MET A 1 24.14 -18.10 -20.69
C MET A 1 23.27 -16.86 -20.86
N ASN A 2 23.88 -15.67 -20.81
CA ASN A 2 23.14 -14.41 -20.83
C ASN A 2 22.97 -13.95 -22.27
N SER A 3 21.72 -14.01 -22.74
CA SER A 3 21.31 -13.54 -24.06
C SER A 3 21.52 -12.02 -24.14
N LEU A 4 22.60 -11.62 -24.80
CA LEU A 4 22.70 -10.31 -25.44
C LEU A 4 21.64 -10.29 -26.55
N LYS A 5 20.38 -10.03 -26.18
CA LYS A 5 19.31 -9.85 -27.15
C LYS A 5 19.67 -8.66 -28.01
N ASP A 6 19.81 -8.95 -29.29
CA ASP A 6 20.02 -8.04 -30.39
C ASP A 6 19.31 -6.70 -30.17
N LYS A 7 20.09 -5.65 -29.90
CA LYS A 7 19.57 -4.29 -29.61
C LYS A 7 18.79 -3.73 -30.80
N SER A 8 19.03 -4.24 -32.01
CA SER A 8 18.28 -3.89 -33.22
C SER A 8 16.81 -4.34 -33.19
N ARG A 9 16.45 -5.27 -32.29
CA ARG A 9 15.09 -5.81 -32.12
C ARG A 9 14.26 -5.04 -31.08
N ILE A 10 14.84 -4.07 -30.39
CA ILE A 10 14.12 -3.21 -29.45
C ILE A 10 13.62 -1.99 -30.22
N PRO A 11 12.29 -1.76 -30.31
CA PRO A 11 11.77 -0.61 -31.04
C PRO A 11 12.25 0.69 -30.37
N PHE A 12 12.66 1.68 -31.18
CA PHE A 12 13.11 2.98 -30.70
C PHE A 12 12.04 3.69 -29.84
N VAL A 13 10.76 3.48 -30.18
CA VAL A 13 9.60 3.91 -29.39
C VAL A 13 8.70 2.69 -29.13
N GLU A 14 8.45 2.37 -27.87
CA GLU A 14 7.49 1.32 -27.52
C GLU A 14 6.06 1.74 -27.93
N ASN A 15 5.28 0.79 -28.47
CA ASN A 15 3.87 1.03 -28.75
C ASN A 15 3.14 1.40 -27.43
N PRO A 16 2.46 2.56 -27.35
CA PRO A 16 1.82 3.03 -26.12
C PRO A 16 0.73 2.09 -25.60
N GLU A 17 0.01 1.37 -26.46
CA GLU A 17 -1.01 0.41 -26.03
C GLU A 17 -0.38 -0.79 -25.32
N ALA A 18 0.75 -1.30 -25.84
CA ALA A 18 1.49 -2.38 -25.20
C ALA A 18 2.02 -1.97 -23.80
N VAL A 19 2.41 -0.71 -23.64
CA VAL A 19 2.82 -0.15 -22.33
C VAL A 19 1.63 -0.07 -21.36
N ARG A 20 0.47 0.40 -21.83
CA ARG A 20 -0.75 0.49 -21.02
C ARG A 20 -1.22 -0.88 -20.59
N GLU A 21 -1.25 -1.85 -21.50
CA GLU A 21 -1.66 -3.22 -21.22
C GLU A 21 -0.75 -3.84 -20.14
N ARG A 22 0.58 -3.75 -20.31
CA ARG A 22 1.55 -4.22 -19.32
C ARG A 22 1.34 -3.58 -17.95
N ARG A 23 1.05 -2.27 -17.90
CA ARG A 23 0.73 -1.58 -16.63
C ARG A 23 -0.60 -2.01 -16.04
N ALA A 24 -1.62 -2.23 -16.86
CA ALA A 24 -2.93 -2.72 -16.41
C ALA A 24 -2.81 -4.12 -15.81
N GLN A 25 -2.07 -5.02 -16.48
CA GLN A 25 -1.78 -6.37 -15.99
C GLN A 25 -1.01 -6.33 -14.65
N GLN A 26 0.03 -5.49 -14.54
CA GLN A 26 0.78 -5.32 -13.28
C GLN A 26 -0.13 -4.81 -12.15
N ARG A 27 -0.99 -3.84 -12.44
CA ARG A 27 -1.96 -3.31 -11.47
C ARG A 27 -2.94 -4.40 -11.04
N ALA A 28 -3.49 -5.16 -11.97
CA ALA A 28 -4.40 -6.26 -11.67
C ALA A 28 -3.72 -7.34 -10.82
N ALA A 29 -2.49 -7.74 -11.15
CA ALA A 29 -1.72 -8.70 -10.37
C ALA A 29 -1.39 -8.18 -8.96
N TRP A 30 -1.04 -6.90 -8.84
CA TRP A 30 -0.83 -6.27 -7.53
C TRP A 30 -2.11 -6.26 -6.71
N GLN A 31 -3.24 -5.88 -7.31
CA GLN A 31 -4.55 -5.92 -6.67
C GLN A 31 -4.95 -7.33 -6.25
N GLN A 32 -4.69 -8.36 -7.04
CA GLN A 32 -4.97 -9.75 -6.64
C GLN A 32 -4.11 -10.18 -5.45
N ARG A 33 -2.83 -9.78 -5.42
CA ARG A 33 -1.90 -10.11 -4.32
C ARG A 33 -2.16 -9.31 -3.04
N HIS A 34 -2.61 -8.07 -3.18
CA HIS A 34 -2.83 -7.13 -2.08
C HIS A 34 -4.31 -6.85 -1.86
N GLN A 35 -5.19 -7.66 -2.46
CA GLN A 35 -6.60 -7.69 -2.12
C GLN A 35 -6.61 -7.97 -0.63
N PRO A 36 -7.00 -6.99 0.20
CA PRO A 36 -7.18 -7.30 1.60
C PRO A 36 -8.17 -8.44 1.61
N HIS A 37 -7.84 -9.52 2.32
CA HIS A 37 -8.81 -10.52 2.70
C HIS A 37 -9.85 -9.75 3.51
N ARG A 38 -10.82 -9.12 2.84
CA ARG A 38 -11.97 -8.46 3.44
C ARG A 38 -12.84 -9.60 3.95
N SER A 39 -12.36 -10.28 4.99
CA SER A 39 -13.25 -10.97 5.89
C SER A 39 -14.26 -9.92 6.29
N HIS A 40 -15.49 -10.16 5.88
CA HIS A 40 -16.67 -9.38 6.19
C HIS A 40 -16.66 -8.98 7.66
N THR A 41 -16.23 -7.74 7.90
CA THR A 41 -16.58 -6.81 8.98
C THR A 41 -15.40 -5.84 9.09
N GLU A 42 -15.51 -4.69 8.44
CA GLU A 42 -14.87 -3.50 9.00
C GLU A 42 -15.60 -3.20 10.30
N GLU A 43 -15.35 -4.00 11.35
CA GLU A 43 -15.67 -3.57 12.70
C GLU A 43 -14.87 -2.29 12.88
N LYS A 44 -15.55 -1.15 12.84
CA LYS A 44 -14.96 0.12 13.24
C LYS A 44 -14.46 -0.09 14.67
N HIS A 45 -13.17 -0.34 14.81
CA HIS A 45 -12.52 -0.55 16.10
C HIS A 45 -12.71 0.73 16.93
N ASP A 46 -13.76 0.75 17.75
CA ASP A 46 -14.03 1.90 18.61
C ASP A 46 -12.93 2.01 19.68
N VAL A 47 -12.38 3.21 19.80
CA VAL A 47 -11.30 3.58 20.73
C VAL A 47 -11.77 4.64 21.74
N VAL A 48 -12.93 5.27 21.49
CA VAL A 48 -13.49 6.37 22.29
C VAL A 48 -14.14 5.81 23.54
N GLY A 49 -14.85 4.69 23.42
CA GLY A 49 -15.54 4.03 24.53
C GLY A 49 -16.80 4.76 24.98
N ASN A 50 -17.42 4.24 26.04
CA ASN A 50 -18.70 4.75 26.54
C ASN A 50 -18.56 6.10 27.25
N ALA A 51 -19.70 6.79 27.39
CA ALA A 51 -19.79 8.03 28.17
C ALA A 51 -19.26 7.87 29.62
N ARG A 52 -18.81 8.99 30.20
CA ARG A 52 -18.23 9.04 31.55
C ARG A 52 -19.18 8.40 32.57
N GLY A 53 -18.65 7.52 33.41
CA GLY A 53 -19.41 6.80 34.45
C GLY A 53 -19.99 5.44 34.02
N ARG A 54 -19.89 5.04 32.73
CA ARG A 54 -20.36 3.72 32.26
C ARG A 54 -19.25 2.67 32.07
N GLY A 55 -18.01 3.00 32.42
CA GLY A 55 -16.84 2.13 32.23
C GLY A 55 -16.45 1.92 30.76
N GLN A 56 -15.25 1.39 30.50
CA GLN A 56 -14.81 0.99 29.16
C GLN A 56 -15.01 -0.50 28.96
N SER A 57 -15.42 -0.91 27.76
CA SER A 57 -15.45 -2.32 27.37
C SER A 57 -14.03 -2.84 27.11
N THR A 58 -13.82 -4.14 27.36
CA THR A 58 -12.54 -4.82 27.08
C THR A 58 -12.12 -4.66 25.62
N THR A 59 -13.08 -4.65 24.69
CA THR A 59 -12.86 -4.43 23.26
C THR A 59 -12.22 -3.08 22.98
N VAL A 60 -12.66 -2.00 23.64
CA VAL A 60 -12.10 -0.65 23.46
C VAL A 60 -10.65 -0.58 23.97
N ALA A 61 -10.36 -1.24 25.09
CA ALA A 61 -9.00 -1.32 25.61
C ALA A 61 -8.07 -2.11 24.68
N HIS A 62 -8.55 -3.22 24.11
CA HIS A 62 -7.83 -3.99 23.10
C HIS A 62 -7.57 -3.17 21.83
N ASN A 63 -8.59 -2.49 21.30
CA ASN A 63 -8.49 -1.63 20.13
C ASN A 63 -7.48 -0.49 20.35
N ARG A 64 -7.44 0.10 21.55
CA ARG A 64 -6.46 1.14 21.91
C ARG A 64 -5.04 0.60 21.89
N ARG A 65 -4.80 -0.55 22.52
CA ARG A 65 -3.48 -1.22 22.50
C ARG A 65 -3.03 -1.53 21.08
N TRP A 66 -3.93 -2.06 20.25
CA TRP A 66 -3.64 -2.35 18.86
C TRP A 66 -3.29 -1.07 18.07
N LYS A 67 -4.08 0.00 18.24
CA LYS A 67 -3.84 1.30 17.58
C LYS A 67 -2.50 1.90 18.00
N ASP A 68 -2.15 1.82 19.28
CA ASP A 68 -0.88 2.37 19.76
C ASP A 68 0.34 1.57 19.26
N ALA A 69 0.24 0.23 19.24
CA ALA A 69 1.28 -0.63 18.69
C ALA A 69 1.48 -0.42 17.17
N HIS A 70 0.40 -0.20 16.41
CA HIS A 70 0.45 -0.08 14.93
C HIS A 70 0.38 1.36 14.42
N LYS A 71 0.46 2.36 15.31
CA LYS A 71 0.40 3.78 14.95
C LYS A 71 1.52 4.18 13.99
N SER A 72 2.71 3.61 14.20
CA SER A 72 3.89 3.84 13.36
C SER A 72 3.77 3.17 11.98
N ALA A 73 3.13 2.00 11.88
CA ALA A 73 2.94 1.30 10.61
C ALA A 73 2.11 2.13 9.62
N HIS A 74 1.04 2.79 10.09
CA HIS A 74 0.22 3.63 9.21
C HIS A 74 0.83 5.01 8.95
N GLY A 75 1.51 5.62 9.94
CA GLY A 75 2.05 6.97 9.81
C GLY A 75 3.40 7.06 9.08
N ASN A 76 4.28 6.08 9.26
CA ASN A 76 5.69 6.21 8.89
C ASN A 76 6.00 5.67 7.48
N HIS A 77 5.26 4.65 7.02
CA HIS A 77 5.40 4.12 5.65
C HIS A 77 5.13 5.20 4.59
N ASN A 78 4.16 6.10 4.84
CA ASN A 78 3.89 7.21 3.95
C ASN A 78 5.08 8.17 3.79
N ARG A 79 5.93 8.37 4.80
CA ARG A 79 7.09 9.28 4.65
C ARG A 79 8.17 8.66 3.77
N ARG A 80 8.50 7.38 4.00
CA ARG A 80 9.51 6.66 3.22
C ARG A 80 9.08 6.46 1.77
N ASP A 81 7.83 6.04 1.54
CA ASP A 81 7.32 5.82 0.19
C ASP A 81 7.23 7.13 -0.60
N ARG A 82 6.84 8.23 0.06
CA ARG A 82 6.81 9.55 -0.57
C ARG A 82 8.21 10.09 -0.82
N ALA A 83 9.18 9.86 0.07
CA ALA A 83 10.58 10.20 -0.18
C ALA A 83 11.12 9.42 -1.38
N ALA A 84 10.92 8.11 -1.43
CA ALA A 84 11.32 7.26 -2.56
C ALA A 84 10.64 7.70 -3.87
N GLN A 85 9.35 8.06 -3.84
CA GLN A 85 8.64 8.60 -4.99
C GLN A 85 9.24 9.93 -5.47
N LYS A 86 9.65 10.81 -4.55
CA LYS A 86 10.31 12.08 -4.91
C LYS A 86 11.71 11.83 -5.48
N SER A 87 12.50 10.92 -4.91
CA SER A 87 13.80 10.50 -5.46
C SER A 87 13.66 9.90 -6.87
N ASN A 88 12.70 9.00 -7.09
CA ASN A 88 12.44 8.40 -8.39
C ASN A 88 11.98 9.41 -9.45
N ARG A 89 11.47 10.58 -9.03
CA ARG A 89 11.07 11.69 -9.90
C ARG A 89 12.18 12.75 -10.07
N GLY A 90 13.35 12.55 -9.44
CA GLY A 90 14.44 13.54 -9.46
C GLY A 90 14.15 14.83 -8.69
N LEU A 91 13.19 14.80 -7.75
CA LEU A 91 12.76 15.97 -6.97
C LEU A 91 13.53 16.10 -5.64
N LEU A 92 14.45 15.18 -5.36
CA LEU A 92 15.37 15.23 -4.22
C LEU A 92 16.78 15.23 -4.79
N SER A 93 17.56 16.25 -4.42
CA SER A 93 19.00 16.37 -4.70
C SER A 93 19.82 15.66 -3.65
#